data_AF-A0AAW9H7I2-F1
#
_entry.id   AF-A0AAW9H7I2-F1
#
_cell.length_a   1.000
_cell.length_b   1.000
_cell.length_c   1.000
_cell.angle_alpha   90.00
_cell.angle_beta   90.00
_cell.angle_gamma   90.00
#
_symmetry.space_group_name_H-M   'P 1'
#
loop_
_entity.id
_entity.type
_entity.pdbx_description
1 polymer ?
#
loop_
_entity_poly.entity_id
_entity_poly.type
_entity_poly.pdbx_seq_one_letter_code
_entity_poly.pdbx_strand_id
1 'polypeptide(L)'
;MRLPGFRLSSYTLFLISCLLFLLAGSLRADWDFITINQRTEQLYGPATPDARRRIDEWQTLLANSLNKEERALLSSVNQFFNDRMLFRDDIVVWNQEDYWATPIEALRKGAGDCEDYALAKYFTLRHLGVPADKLRITYVKALRLNKAHMVVTYYPTPTSIPLVLDNLTDKIQPATERTDLVPVYAFNGGGLWLPGASGSNKRVGDSKRLSRWQDVLTKMRAEGFSIEE
;
A
#
# COMPACT_ATOMS: atom_id res chain seq x y z
N MET A 1 -45.88 19.58 41.34
CA MET A 1 -46.30 19.13 40.00
C MET A 1 -45.08 18.45 39.34
N ARG A 2 -44.97 17.12 39.40
CA ARG A 2 -43.84 16.38 38.80
C ARG A 2 -44.19 16.04 37.35
N LEU A 3 -43.35 16.44 36.41
CA LEU A 3 -43.48 16.10 34.98
C LEU A 3 -43.34 14.58 34.79
N PRO A 4 -44.11 13.95 33.89
CA PRO A 4 -43.99 12.52 33.60
C PRO A 4 -42.68 12.24 32.86
N GLY A 5 -41.86 11.34 33.41
CA GLY A 5 -40.64 10.89 32.78
C GLY A 5 -40.94 9.99 31.59
N PHE A 6 -40.51 10.40 30.40
CA PHE A 6 -40.48 9.53 29.23
C PHE A 6 -39.51 8.36 29.49
N ARG A 7 -40.05 7.15 29.67
CA ARG A 7 -39.27 5.91 29.67
C ARG A 7 -39.19 5.40 28.23
N LEU A 8 -38.01 5.52 27.61
CA LEU A 8 -37.71 4.83 26.37
C LEU A 8 -37.73 3.32 26.60
N SER A 9 -38.38 2.59 25.70
CA SER A 9 -38.45 1.12 25.75
C SER A 9 -37.08 0.54 25.38
N SER A 10 -36.74 -0.62 25.96
CA SER A 10 -35.51 -1.36 25.64
C SER A 10 -35.36 -1.66 24.14
N TYR A 11 -36.49 -1.81 23.43
CA TYR A 11 -36.51 -1.99 21.97
C TYR A 11 -36.06 -0.74 21.21
N THR A 12 -36.42 0.46 21.69
CA THR A 12 -36.00 1.73 21.07
C THR A 12 -34.51 1.97 21.29
N LEU A 13 -33.97 1.63 22.47
CA LEU A 13 -32.52 1.65 22.72
C LEU A 13 -31.77 0.66 21.82
N PHE A 14 -32.32 -0.55 21.61
CA PHE A 14 -31.68 -1.57 20.79
C PHE A 14 -31.63 -1.17 19.30
N LEU A 15 -32.71 -0.58 18.77
CA LEU A 15 -32.75 -0.08 17.40
C LEU A 15 -31.79 1.11 17.17
N ILE A 16 -31.69 2.03 18.13
CA ILE A 16 -30.71 3.14 18.08
C ILE A 16 -29.28 2.60 18.12
N SER A 17 -29.02 1.57 18.94
CA SER A 17 -27.72 0.89 19.01
C SER A 17 -27.35 0.22 17.68
N CYS A 18 -28.26 -0.55 17.08
CA CYS A 18 -28.03 -1.15 15.75
C CYS A 18 -27.81 -0.09 14.66
N LEU A 19 -28.53 1.04 14.71
CA LEU A 19 -28.37 2.13 13.75
C LEU A 19 -27.01 2.84 13.93
N LEU A 20 -26.53 3.02 15.16
CA LEU A 20 -25.21 3.56 15.47
C LEU A 20 -24.08 2.60 15.06
N PHE A 21 -24.27 1.28 15.20
CA PHE A 21 -23.31 0.28 14.71
C PHE A 21 -23.29 0.17 13.17
N LEU A 22 -24.42 0.40 12.50
CA LEU A 22 -24.51 0.47 11.04
C LEU A 22 -23.90 1.77 10.47
N LEU A 23 -23.93 2.87 11.24
CA LEU A 23 -23.30 4.15 10.89
C LEU A 23 -21.83 4.24 11.32
N ALA A 24 -21.35 3.34 12.17
CA ALA A 24 -19.93 3.16 12.48
C ALA A 24 -19.18 2.45 11.34
N GLY A 25 -19.53 2.77 10.08
CA GLY A 25 -18.63 2.55 8.95
C GLY A 25 -17.31 3.20 9.31
N SER A 26 -16.23 2.44 9.17
CA SER A 26 -14.88 2.82 9.59
C SER A 26 -14.54 4.18 8.95
N LEU A 27 -14.57 5.26 9.73
CA LEU A 27 -14.03 6.55 9.31
C LEU A 27 -12.53 6.36 9.19
N ARG A 28 -12.06 5.96 8.00
CA ARG A 28 -10.64 5.97 7.68
C ARG A 28 -10.17 7.42 7.74
N ALA A 29 -9.15 7.68 8.55
CA ALA A 29 -8.50 8.98 8.54
C ALA A 29 -7.83 9.16 7.17
N ASP A 30 -8.33 10.10 6.38
CA ASP A 30 -7.73 10.44 5.10
C ASP A 30 -6.33 11.07 5.33
N TRP A 31 -5.45 10.94 4.34
CA TRP A 31 -4.12 11.52 4.42
C TRP A 31 -4.19 13.04 4.25
N ASP A 32 -3.77 13.77 5.27
CA ASP A 32 -3.68 15.23 5.22
C ASP A 32 -2.42 15.67 4.46
N PHE A 33 -2.57 15.88 3.15
CA PHE A 33 -1.49 16.33 2.30
C PHE A 33 -0.93 17.69 2.69
N ILE A 34 -1.68 18.56 3.39
CA ILE A 34 -1.14 19.83 3.90
C ILE A 34 -0.06 19.53 4.95
N THR A 35 -0.41 18.71 5.95
CA THR A 35 0.53 18.28 6.99
C THR A 35 1.69 17.49 6.40
N ILE A 36 1.43 16.55 5.47
CA ILE A 36 2.48 15.74 4.85
C ILE A 36 3.47 16.61 4.08
N ASN A 37 2.99 17.57 3.29
CA ASN A 37 3.84 18.49 2.55
C ASN A 37 4.71 19.32 3.51
N GLN A 38 4.12 19.89 4.55
CA GLN A 38 4.86 20.69 5.54
C GLN A 38 5.97 19.88 6.24
N ARG A 39 5.65 18.66 6.70
CA ARG A 39 6.63 17.80 7.40
C ARG A 39 7.72 17.32 6.47
N THR A 40 7.37 16.93 5.24
CA THR A 40 8.37 16.44 4.27
C THR A 40 9.28 17.56 3.77
N GLU A 41 8.80 18.80 3.70
CA GLU A 41 9.66 19.97 3.46
C GLU A 41 10.63 20.22 4.62
N GLN A 42 10.22 20.02 5.86
CA GLN A 42 11.10 20.12 7.02
C GLN A 42 12.15 18.98 7.05
N LEU A 43 11.74 17.76 6.70
CA LEU A 43 12.61 16.57 6.72
C LEU A 43 13.61 16.54 5.56
N TYR A 44 13.18 16.93 4.35
CA TYR A 44 13.92 16.71 3.11
C TYR A 44 14.25 17.99 2.35
N GLY A 45 13.92 19.16 2.89
CA GLY A 45 14.03 20.45 2.21
C GLY A 45 12.88 20.71 1.22
N PRO A 46 12.88 21.86 0.53
CA PRO A 46 11.82 22.21 -0.42
C PRO A 46 11.75 21.19 -1.57
N ALA A 47 10.53 20.81 -1.96
CA ALA A 47 10.33 19.95 -3.12
C ALA A 47 10.72 20.69 -4.41
N THR A 48 11.31 19.98 -5.37
CA THR A 48 11.46 20.53 -6.73
C THR A 48 10.08 20.69 -7.39
N PRO A 49 9.93 21.55 -8.42
CA PRO A 49 8.67 21.68 -9.14
C PRO A 49 8.14 20.35 -9.70
N ASP A 50 9.04 19.49 -10.19
CA ASP A 50 8.69 18.17 -10.72
C ASP A 50 8.21 17.23 -9.61
N ALA A 51 8.87 17.26 -8.44
CA ALA A 51 8.45 16.51 -7.27
C ALA A 51 7.06 16.92 -6.79
N ARG A 52 6.83 18.24 -6.65
CA ARG A 52 5.53 18.81 -6.27
C ARG A 52 4.43 18.33 -7.20
N ARG A 53 4.64 18.43 -8.53
CA ARG A 53 3.70 17.96 -9.54
C ARG A 53 3.36 16.48 -9.38
N ARG A 54 4.35 15.59 -9.20
CA ARG A 54 4.07 14.15 -9.02
C ARG A 54 3.27 13.87 -7.75
N ILE A 55 3.52 14.60 -6.66
CA ILE A 55 2.76 14.46 -5.41
C ILE A 55 1.32 14.96 -5.60
N ASP A 56 1.11 16.07 -6.31
CA ASP A 56 -0.23 16.60 -6.60
C ASP A 56 -1.03 15.66 -7.52
N GLU A 57 -0.37 15.05 -8.50
CA GLU A 57 -0.96 14.01 -9.35
C GLU A 57 -1.30 12.75 -8.55
N TRP A 58 -0.49 12.38 -7.56
CA TRP A 58 -0.79 11.27 -6.65
C TRP A 58 -2.02 11.58 -5.78
N GLN A 59 -2.11 12.80 -5.24
CA GLN A 59 -3.30 13.26 -4.52
C GLN A 59 -4.54 13.24 -5.42
N THR A 60 -4.39 13.63 -6.69
CA THR A 60 -5.47 13.57 -7.68
C THR A 60 -5.89 12.13 -7.99
N LEU A 61 -4.93 11.20 -8.12
CA LEU A 61 -5.22 9.77 -8.25
C LEU A 61 -6.04 9.26 -7.07
N LEU A 62 -5.66 9.63 -5.84
CA LEU A 62 -6.37 9.22 -4.64
C LEU A 62 -7.82 9.72 -4.65
N ALA A 63 -8.01 11.02 -4.87
CA ALA A 63 -9.34 11.65 -4.92
C ALA A 63 -10.23 11.04 -6.00
N ASN A 64 -9.69 10.80 -7.19
CA ASN A 64 -10.43 10.22 -8.33
C ASN A 64 -10.67 8.73 -8.21
N SER A 65 -10.11 8.05 -7.21
CA SER A 65 -10.21 6.60 -7.05
C SER A 65 -11.10 6.18 -5.88
N LEU A 66 -11.63 7.14 -5.12
CA LEU A 66 -12.64 6.87 -4.10
C LEU A 66 -13.83 6.12 -4.72
N ASN A 67 -14.23 5.02 -4.08
CA ASN A 67 -15.37 4.16 -4.46
C ASN A 67 -15.24 3.41 -5.80
N LYS A 68 -14.05 3.34 -6.42
CA LYS A 68 -13.83 2.46 -7.57
C LYS A 68 -13.76 0.99 -7.15
N GLU A 69 -14.10 0.10 -8.08
CA GLU A 69 -13.89 -1.34 -7.91
C GLU A 69 -12.40 -1.67 -7.76
N GLU A 70 -12.08 -2.69 -6.96
CA GLU A 70 -10.69 -3.10 -6.67
C GLU A 70 -9.86 -3.28 -7.94
N ARG A 71 -10.41 -3.90 -9.00
CA ARG A 71 -9.67 -4.11 -10.26
C ARG A 71 -9.27 -2.79 -10.94
N ALA A 72 -10.13 -1.77 -10.89
CA ALA A 72 -9.83 -0.45 -11.42
C ALA A 72 -8.78 0.28 -10.57
N LEU A 73 -8.83 0.10 -9.24
CA LEU A 73 -7.80 0.59 -8.33
C LEU A 73 -6.42 -0.01 -8.65
N LEU A 74 -6.34 -1.35 -8.76
CA LEU A 74 -5.11 -2.06 -9.10
C LEU A 74 -4.48 -1.52 -10.39
N SER A 75 -5.30 -1.36 -11.43
CA SER A 75 -4.84 -0.88 -12.74
C SER A 75 -4.35 0.57 -12.68
N SER A 76 -5.14 1.46 -12.07
CA SER A 76 -4.81 2.90 -11.99
C SER A 76 -3.55 3.14 -11.15
N VAL A 77 -3.42 2.43 -10.03
CA VAL A 77 -2.25 2.55 -9.14
C VAL A 77 -1.00 1.94 -9.78
N ASN A 78 -1.12 0.77 -10.41
CA ASN A 78 0.02 0.14 -11.08
C ASN A 78 0.60 1.04 -12.17
N GLN A 79 -0.29 1.55 -13.04
CA GLN A 79 0.10 2.42 -14.14
C GLN A 79 0.68 3.75 -13.62
N PHE A 80 0.05 4.38 -12.62
CA PHE A 80 0.52 5.66 -12.10
C PHE A 80 1.99 5.62 -11.67
N PHE A 81 2.38 4.64 -10.83
CA PHE A 81 3.76 4.57 -10.36
C PHE A 81 4.73 4.17 -11.48
N ASN A 82 4.29 3.30 -12.41
CA ASN A 82 5.09 2.94 -13.58
C ASN A 82 5.36 4.14 -14.50
N ASP A 83 4.40 5.06 -14.63
CA ASP A 83 4.53 6.26 -15.46
C ASP A 83 5.29 7.40 -14.78
N ARG A 84 5.24 7.49 -13.43
CA ARG A 84 5.76 8.63 -12.67
C ARG A 84 7.15 8.42 -12.08
N MET A 85 7.66 7.20 -12.10
CA MET A 85 8.98 6.88 -11.57
C MET A 85 9.89 6.31 -12.67
N LEU A 86 11.18 6.60 -12.54
CA LEU A 86 12.23 5.95 -13.32
C LEU A 86 12.83 4.80 -12.54
N PHE A 87 12.89 3.61 -13.13
CA PHE A 87 13.54 2.46 -12.49
C PHE A 87 15.06 2.68 -12.43
N ARG A 88 15.63 2.79 -11.22
CA ARG A 88 17.06 3.04 -10.97
C ARG A 88 17.45 2.37 -9.65
N ASP A 89 18.64 1.78 -9.61
CA ASP A 89 19.15 1.13 -8.40
C ASP A 89 19.44 2.15 -7.28
N ASP A 90 19.33 1.71 -6.03
CA ASP A 90 19.43 2.58 -4.85
C ASP A 90 20.76 3.32 -4.74
N ILE A 91 21.85 2.69 -5.18
CA ILE A 91 23.16 3.34 -5.16
C ILE A 91 23.19 4.61 -6.02
N VAL A 92 22.35 4.67 -7.06
CA VAL A 92 22.20 5.84 -7.94
C VAL A 92 21.26 6.88 -7.34
N VAL A 93 20.16 6.45 -6.70
CA VAL A 93 19.09 7.35 -6.23
C VAL A 93 19.37 7.89 -4.82
N TRP A 94 19.84 7.01 -3.94
CA TRP A 94 19.96 7.17 -2.49
C TRP A 94 21.41 7.12 -1.98
N ASN A 95 22.37 6.76 -2.84
CA ASN A 95 23.78 6.55 -2.48
C ASN A 95 23.95 5.53 -1.34
N GLN A 96 23.10 4.50 -1.36
CA GLN A 96 23.07 3.39 -0.42
C GLN A 96 22.82 2.10 -1.21
N GLU A 97 23.32 0.96 -0.73
CA GLU A 97 23.19 -0.33 -1.43
C GLU A 97 21.75 -0.85 -1.46
N ASP A 98 20.95 -0.52 -0.44
CA ASP A 98 19.59 -1.05 -0.26
C ASP A 98 18.83 -0.11 0.68
N TYR A 99 17.93 0.70 0.12
CA TYR A 99 17.19 1.76 0.77
C TYR A 99 15.71 1.71 0.37
N TRP A 100 14.87 1.34 1.32
CA TRP A 100 13.42 1.27 1.08
C TRP A 100 12.80 2.67 1.25
N ALA A 101 12.39 3.29 0.15
CA ALA A 101 11.78 4.61 0.16
C ALA A 101 10.30 4.56 0.59
N THR A 102 9.85 5.61 1.26
CA THR A 102 8.41 5.88 1.43
C THR A 102 7.79 6.28 0.08
N PRO A 103 6.45 6.24 -0.07
CA PRO A 103 5.80 6.74 -1.28
C PRO A 103 6.15 8.21 -1.58
N ILE A 104 6.31 9.07 -0.56
CA ILE A 104 6.70 10.46 -0.76
C ILE A 104 8.15 10.57 -1.18
N GLU A 105 9.07 9.86 -0.55
CA GLU A 105 10.48 9.85 -0.93
C GLU A 105 10.65 9.45 -2.41
N ALA A 106 9.99 8.36 -2.81
CA ALA A 106 9.97 7.86 -4.18
C ALA A 106 9.42 8.90 -5.17
N LEU A 107 8.29 9.55 -4.86
CA LEU A 107 7.71 10.60 -5.71
C LEU A 107 8.56 11.88 -5.72
N ARG A 108 9.22 12.23 -4.63
CA ARG A 108 10.14 13.37 -4.58
C ARG A 108 11.34 13.15 -5.48
N LYS A 109 11.94 11.96 -5.45
CA LYS A 109 13.02 11.59 -6.39
C LYS A 109 12.52 11.40 -7.82
N GLY A 110 11.30 10.89 -8.00
CA GLY A 110 10.80 10.44 -9.30
C GLY A 110 11.55 9.22 -9.83
N ALA A 111 12.19 8.46 -8.94
CA ALA A 111 12.98 7.29 -9.24
C ALA A 111 13.06 6.39 -8.01
N GLY A 112 13.32 5.11 -8.25
CA GLY A 112 13.47 4.08 -7.24
C GLY A 112 13.67 2.73 -7.91
N ASP A 113 13.95 1.70 -7.13
CA ASP A 113 14.17 0.35 -7.63
C ASP A 113 12.89 -0.52 -7.48
N CYS A 114 12.96 -1.83 -7.25
CA CYS A 114 11.76 -2.67 -7.30
C CYS A 114 10.87 -2.57 -6.06
N GLU A 115 11.46 -2.48 -4.86
CA GLU A 115 10.73 -2.34 -3.60
C GLU A 115 10.03 -1.00 -3.50
N ASP A 116 10.63 0.08 -4.00
CA ASP A 116 10.07 1.43 -3.90
C ASP A 116 8.71 1.49 -4.62
N TYR A 117 8.64 0.87 -5.81
CA TYR A 117 7.37 0.74 -6.54
C TYR A 117 6.40 -0.16 -5.80
N ALA A 118 6.86 -1.28 -5.25
CA ALA A 118 6.00 -2.22 -4.55
C ALA A 118 5.39 -1.59 -3.28
N LEU A 119 6.20 -0.89 -2.49
CA LEU A 119 5.78 -0.15 -1.30
C LEU A 119 4.80 0.97 -1.67
N ALA A 120 5.14 1.79 -2.67
CA ALA A 120 4.28 2.89 -3.10
C ALA A 120 2.90 2.41 -3.59
N LYS A 121 2.86 1.33 -4.39
CA LYS A 121 1.62 0.68 -4.83
C LYS A 121 0.86 0.08 -3.66
N TYR A 122 1.54 -0.64 -2.76
CA TYR A 122 0.91 -1.28 -1.59
C TYR A 122 0.22 -0.26 -0.70
N PHE A 123 0.94 0.78 -0.25
CA PHE A 123 0.36 1.79 0.66
C PHE A 123 -0.78 2.57 0.00
N THR A 124 -0.64 2.92 -1.28
CA THR A 124 -1.70 3.60 -2.03
C THR A 124 -2.97 2.74 -2.12
N LEU A 125 -2.84 1.45 -2.44
CA LEU A 125 -3.99 0.54 -2.51
C LEU A 125 -4.64 0.31 -1.13
N ARG A 126 -3.84 0.22 -0.07
CA ARG A 126 -4.32 0.13 1.31
C ARG A 126 -5.12 1.37 1.70
N HIS A 127 -4.61 2.55 1.37
CA HIS A 127 -5.31 3.83 1.60
C HIS A 127 -6.64 3.91 0.85
N LEU A 128 -6.64 3.47 -0.41
CA LEU A 128 -7.85 3.36 -1.25
C LEU A 128 -8.82 2.25 -0.82
N GLY A 129 -8.52 1.56 0.28
CA GLY A 129 -9.44 0.67 0.96
C GLY A 129 -9.35 -0.79 0.54
N VAL A 130 -8.40 -1.18 -0.33
CA VAL A 130 -8.16 -2.59 -0.65
C VAL A 130 -7.71 -3.32 0.62
N PRO A 131 -8.41 -4.38 1.06
CA PRO A 131 -8.10 -5.08 2.31
C PRO A 131 -6.66 -5.60 2.41
N ALA A 132 -6.07 -5.52 3.61
CA ALA A 132 -4.69 -5.92 3.85
C ALA A 132 -4.44 -7.41 3.55
N ASP A 133 -5.40 -8.27 3.87
CA ASP A 133 -5.34 -9.72 3.66
C ASP A 133 -5.33 -10.12 2.18
N LYS A 134 -5.82 -9.24 1.29
CA LYS A 134 -5.73 -9.40 -0.16
C LYS A 134 -4.42 -8.93 -0.76
N LEU A 135 -3.61 -8.14 -0.06
CA LEU A 135 -2.37 -7.56 -0.59
C LEU A 135 -1.15 -8.15 0.10
N ARG A 136 -0.15 -8.52 -0.69
CA ARG A 136 1.18 -8.90 -0.19
C ARG A 136 2.26 -8.31 -1.07
N ILE A 137 3.30 -7.79 -0.44
CA ILE A 137 4.58 -7.50 -1.09
C ILE A 137 5.32 -8.83 -1.20
N THR A 138 5.72 -9.19 -2.41
CA THR A 138 6.30 -10.51 -2.71
C THR A 138 7.70 -10.35 -3.27
N TYR A 139 8.66 -10.95 -2.58
CA TYR A 139 10.03 -11.10 -3.05
C TYR A 139 10.10 -12.29 -4.00
N VAL A 140 10.66 -12.07 -5.17
CA VAL A 140 10.76 -13.05 -6.25
C VAL A 140 12.17 -13.05 -6.85
N LYS A 141 12.53 -14.13 -7.54
CA LYS A 141 13.65 -14.13 -8.49
C LYS A 141 13.11 -13.82 -9.88
N ALA A 142 13.55 -12.71 -10.47
CA ALA A 142 13.27 -12.39 -11.86
C ALA A 142 14.26 -13.13 -12.76
N LEU A 143 13.81 -14.21 -13.41
CA LEU A 143 14.65 -15.13 -14.16
C LEU A 143 15.34 -14.49 -15.36
N ARG A 144 14.63 -13.62 -16.09
CA ARG A 144 15.18 -12.94 -17.28
C ARG A 144 16.32 -11.97 -16.95
N LEU A 145 16.26 -11.37 -15.76
CA LEU A 145 17.27 -10.44 -15.26
C LEU A 145 18.30 -11.14 -14.37
N ASN A 146 18.04 -12.42 -14.03
CA ASN A 146 18.79 -13.23 -13.07
C ASN A 146 19.10 -12.49 -11.75
N LYS A 147 18.13 -11.75 -11.21
CA LYS A 147 18.28 -10.98 -9.98
C LYS A 147 17.05 -11.10 -9.07
N ALA A 148 17.24 -10.71 -7.81
CA ALA A 148 16.15 -10.45 -6.90
C ALA A 148 15.24 -9.35 -7.44
N HIS A 149 13.95 -9.45 -7.16
CA HIS A 149 12.94 -8.48 -7.56
C HIS A 149 11.78 -8.45 -6.57
N MET A 150 11.04 -7.35 -6.53
CA MET A 150 9.90 -7.19 -5.63
C MET A 150 8.67 -6.70 -6.39
N VAL A 151 7.53 -7.29 -6.06
CA VAL A 151 6.23 -6.99 -6.70
C VAL A 151 5.12 -6.93 -5.66
N VAL A 152 3.97 -6.35 -6.03
CA VAL A 152 2.75 -6.50 -5.23
C VAL A 152 1.91 -7.63 -5.82
N THR A 153 1.46 -8.54 -4.97
CA THR A 153 0.50 -9.59 -5.32
C THR A 153 -0.85 -9.30 -4.69
N TYR A 154 -1.90 -9.41 -5.49
CA TYR A 154 -3.28 -9.23 -5.08
C TYR A 154 -4.07 -10.55 -5.17
N TYR A 155 -4.72 -10.93 -4.07
CA TYR A 155 -5.51 -12.15 -3.95
C TYR A 155 -7.00 -11.77 -3.88
N PRO A 156 -7.80 -11.98 -4.96
CA PRO A 156 -9.24 -11.76 -4.91
C PRO A 156 -9.92 -12.51 -3.76
N THR A 157 -9.46 -13.75 -3.52
CA THR A 157 -9.79 -14.57 -2.35
C THR A 157 -8.52 -15.23 -1.81
N PRO A 158 -8.48 -15.69 -0.55
CA PRO A 158 -7.29 -16.32 0.03
C PRO A 158 -6.73 -17.54 -0.72
N THR A 159 -7.56 -18.21 -1.53
CA THR A 159 -7.19 -19.40 -2.32
C THR A 159 -7.02 -19.11 -3.82
N SER A 160 -7.23 -17.88 -4.26
CA SER A 160 -7.09 -17.50 -5.66
C SER A 160 -5.63 -17.50 -6.10
N ILE A 161 -5.40 -17.76 -7.40
CA ILE A 161 -4.14 -17.38 -8.05
C ILE A 161 -4.03 -15.86 -7.98
N PRO A 162 -2.93 -15.30 -7.44
CA PRO A 162 -2.82 -13.86 -7.29
C PRO A 162 -2.57 -13.18 -8.64
N LEU A 163 -3.02 -11.93 -8.74
CA LEU A 163 -2.58 -11.01 -9.77
C LEU A 163 -1.27 -10.33 -9.35
N VAL A 164 -0.38 -10.07 -10.30
CA VAL A 164 0.92 -9.44 -10.07
C VAL A 164 0.93 -8.03 -10.61
N LEU A 165 1.24 -7.07 -9.74
CA LEU A 165 1.52 -5.67 -10.06
C LEU A 165 3.03 -5.47 -10.01
N ASP A 166 3.61 -5.14 -11.16
CA ASP A 166 5.06 -5.10 -11.38
C ASP A 166 5.47 -3.77 -12.00
N ASN A 167 6.70 -3.33 -11.77
CA ASN A 167 7.28 -2.16 -12.43
C ASN A 167 7.99 -2.51 -13.75
N LEU A 168 8.25 -3.80 -14.01
CA LEU A 168 8.81 -4.25 -15.29
C LEU A 168 7.77 -4.31 -16.44
N THR A 169 6.48 -4.24 -16.12
CA THR A 169 5.38 -4.28 -17.07
C THR A 169 4.11 -3.67 -16.48
N ASP A 170 3.34 -2.93 -17.29
CA ASP A 170 2.04 -2.38 -16.87
C ASP A 170 0.93 -3.42 -16.84
N LYS A 171 1.11 -4.54 -17.55
CA LYS A 171 0.13 -5.63 -17.60
C LYS A 171 0.04 -6.32 -16.24
N ILE A 172 -1.13 -6.22 -15.62
CA ILE A 172 -1.47 -6.99 -14.43
C ILE A 172 -1.93 -8.38 -14.87
N GLN A 173 -1.13 -9.39 -14.55
CA GLN A 173 -1.38 -10.78 -14.98
C GLN A 173 -1.47 -11.72 -13.78
N PRO A 174 -2.19 -12.85 -13.91
CA PRO A 174 -2.11 -13.95 -12.95
C PRO A 174 -0.66 -14.42 -12.78
N ALA A 175 -0.27 -14.81 -11.56
CA ALA A 175 1.08 -15.30 -11.28
C ALA A 175 1.46 -16.53 -12.12
N THR A 176 0.50 -17.35 -12.53
CA THR A 176 0.73 -18.49 -13.45
C THR A 176 1.16 -18.08 -14.86
N GLU A 177 0.88 -16.84 -15.28
CA GLU A 177 1.34 -16.29 -16.56
C GLU A 177 2.71 -15.61 -16.44
N ARG A 178 3.15 -15.27 -15.22
CA ARG A 178 4.44 -14.65 -14.92
C ARG A 178 5.52 -15.71 -14.69
N THR A 179 5.74 -16.55 -15.70
CA THR A 179 6.76 -17.62 -15.70
C THR A 179 8.20 -17.10 -15.59
N ASP A 180 8.41 -15.79 -15.75
CA ASP A 180 9.66 -15.09 -15.53
C ASP A 180 9.94 -14.79 -14.05
N LEU A 181 8.98 -14.99 -13.14
CA LEU A 181 9.12 -14.73 -11.70
C LEU A 181 8.98 -16.01 -10.88
N VAL A 182 9.92 -16.24 -9.96
CA VAL A 182 9.85 -17.35 -8.99
C VAL A 182 9.71 -16.78 -7.58
N PRO A 183 8.59 -17.03 -6.87
CA PRO A 183 8.40 -16.48 -5.53
C PRO A 183 9.34 -17.10 -4.50
N VAL A 184 9.86 -16.28 -3.58
CA VAL A 184 10.73 -16.71 -2.47
C VAL A 184 10.03 -16.52 -1.13
N TYR A 185 9.42 -15.36 -0.90
CA TYR A 185 8.56 -15.09 0.25
C TYR A 185 7.63 -13.90 -0.02
N ALA A 186 6.56 -13.77 0.77
CA ALA A 186 5.64 -12.65 0.69
C ALA A 186 5.31 -12.12 2.09
N PHE A 187 5.03 -10.83 2.24
CA PHE A 187 4.68 -10.21 3.51
C PHE A 187 3.71 -9.05 3.33
N ASN A 188 3.08 -8.62 4.43
CA ASN A 188 2.30 -7.39 4.53
C ASN A 188 2.34 -6.86 5.97
N GLY A 189 1.53 -5.87 6.32
CA GLY A 189 1.49 -5.32 7.69
C GLY A 189 1.23 -6.35 8.81
N GLY A 190 0.57 -7.47 8.51
CA GLY A 190 0.15 -8.47 9.51
C GLY A 190 0.84 -9.84 9.43
N GLY A 191 1.74 -10.10 8.48
CA GLY A 191 2.38 -11.42 8.40
C GLY A 191 3.46 -11.62 7.35
N LEU A 192 4.11 -12.78 7.44
CA LEU A 192 5.10 -13.31 6.52
C LEU A 192 4.69 -14.72 6.05
N TRP A 193 4.82 -14.99 4.75
CA TRP A 193 4.46 -16.24 4.10
C TRP A 193 5.63 -16.78 3.26
N LEU A 194 5.84 -18.09 3.31
CA LEU A 194 6.74 -18.79 2.39
C LEU A 194 5.92 -19.59 1.34
N PRO A 195 6.43 -19.72 0.10
CA PRO A 195 5.87 -20.62 -0.90
C PRO A 195 5.83 -22.05 -0.36
N GLY A 196 4.66 -22.70 -0.40
CA GLY A 196 4.50 -24.10 -0.06
C GLY A 196 4.64 -25.03 -1.26
N ALA A 197 4.85 -26.32 -1.00
CA ALA A 197 5.13 -27.35 -2.01
C ALA A 197 4.03 -27.55 -3.08
N SER A 198 2.81 -27.03 -2.87
CA SER A 198 1.67 -27.12 -3.81
C SER A 198 1.10 -25.76 -4.23
N GLY A 199 1.89 -24.68 -4.14
CA GLY A 199 1.42 -23.32 -4.45
C GLY A 199 0.57 -22.66 -3.37
N SER A 200 0.35 -23.33 -2.23
CA SER A 200 -0.27 -22.73 -1.04
C SER A 200 0.77 -21.97 -0.23
N ASN A 201 0.50 -20.70 0.06
CA ASN A 201 1.39 -19.88 0.89
C ASN A 201 1.23 -20.22 2.38
N LYS A 202 2.30 -20.68 3.03
CA LYS A 202 2.30 -21.00 4.47
C LYS A 202 2.69 -19.74 5.26
N ARG A 203 1.82 -19.27 6.15
CA ARG A 203 2.18 -18.21 7.11
C ARG A 203 3.22 -18.74 8.09
N VAL A 204 4.35 -18.06 8.19
CA VAL A 204 5.51 -18.49 9.01
C VAL A 204 5.88 -17.50 10.11
N GLY A 205 5.27 -16.31 10.14
CA GLY A 205 5.56 -15.34 11.18
C GLY A 205 4.90 -13.97 10.97
N ASP A 206 5.42 -13.02 11.74
CA ASP A 206 5.03 -11.60 11.76
C ASP A 206 6.04 -10.78 10.94
N SER A 207 5.55 -9.84 10.13
CA SER A 207 6.37 -8.91 9.34
C SER A 207 7.11 -7.88 10.20
N LYS A 208 6.75 -7.73 11.48
CA LYS A 208 7.48 -6.90 12.46
C LYS A 208 8.95 -7.30 12.66
N ARG A 209 9.36 -8.47 12.16
CA ARG A 209 10.75 -8.92 12.13
C ARG A 209 11.57 -8.34 10.97
N LEU A 210 10.92 -7.72 9.98
CA LEU A 210 11.57 -7.10 8.85
C LEU A 210 11.94 -5.66 9.23
N SER A 211 13.22 -5.43 9.55
CA SER A 211 13.73 -4.13 10.01
C SER A 211 13.44 -2.99 9.03
N ARG A 212 13.61 -3.22 7.72
CA ARG A 212 13.37 -2.21 6.68
C ARG A 212 11.90 -1.83 6.55
N TRP A 213 10.99 -2.79 6.72
CA TRP A 213 9.56 -2.49 6.76
C TRP A 213 9.21 -1.56 7.94
N GLN A 214 9.79 -1.83 9.12
CA GLN A 214 9.60 -0.96 10.29
C GLN A 214 10.20 0.44 10.09
N ASP A 215 11.32 0.54 9.39
CA ASP A 215 11.92 1.82 9.03
C ASP A 215 11.00 2.64 8.11
N VAL A 216 10.45 2.04 7.05
CA VAL A 216 9.47 2.70 6.17
C VAL A 216 8.26 3.22 6.96
N LEU A 217 7.70 2.39 7.85
CA LEU A 217 6.57 2.81 8.70
C LEU A 217 6.96 3.97 9.64
N THR A 218 8.18 3.97 10.14
CA THR A 218 8.70 5.04 11.01
C THR A 218 8.85 6.35 10.24
N LYS A 219 9.45 6.30 9.04
CA LYS A 219 9.57 7.44 8.14
C LYS A 219 8.20 7.99 7.76
N MET A 220 7.27 7.14 7.32
CA MET A 220 5.92 7.58 6.95
C MET A 220 5.17 8.26 8.12
N ARG A 221 5.33 7.78 9.37
CA ARG A 221 4.77 8.48 10.53
C ARG A 221 5.41 9.85 10.76
N ALA A 222 6.73 9.94 10.58
CA ALA A 222 7.46 11.21 10.66
C ALA A 222 7.03 12.18 9.55
N GLU A 223 6.75 11.68 8.34
CA GLU A 223 6.21 12.43 7.22
C GLU A 223 4.76 12.89 7.45
N GLY A 224 4.03 12.34 8.43
CA GLY A 224 2.67 12.76 8.76
C GLY A 224 1.56 11.83 8.30
N PHE A 225 1.89 10.64 7.80
CA PHE A 225 0.90 9.65 7.41
C PHE A 225 0.21 8.98 8.61
N SER A 226 -1.11 8.83 8.54
CA SER A 226 -1.87 7.86 9.33
C SER A 226 -1.84 6.51 8.61
N ILE A 227 -1.24 5.50 9.24
CA ILE A 227 -1.04 4.17 8.65
C ILE A 227 -1.85 3.15 9.44
N GLU A 228 -2.75 2.42 8.76
CA GLU A 228 -3.42 1.24 9.31
C GLU A 228 -2.52 0.02 9.16
N GLU A 229 -2.09 -0.57 10.29
CA GLU A 229 -1.33 -1.84 10.33
C GLU A 229 -2.21 -3.06 9.99
#